data_AF-A0A8J4FEH1-F1
#
_entry.id   AF-A0A8J4FEH1-F1
#
_cell.length_a   1.000
_cell.length_b   1.000
_cell.length_c   1.000
_cell.angle_alpha   90.00
_cell.angle_beta   90.00
_cell.angle_gamma   90.00
#
_symmetry.space_group_name_H-M   'P 1'
#
loop_
_entity.id
_entity.type
_entity.pdbx_description
1 polymer ?
#
loop_
_entity_poly.entity_id
_entity_poly.type
_entity_poly.pdbx_seq_one_letter_code
_entity_poly.pdbx_strand_id
1 'polypeptide(L)'
;MRPTLSHRKGEARTSPPATLYEAGTSPVLSSASLAAFRAVLAVYIVGMGLMQLSDLGTYVLKFYTIWNWWLLGIYFALAAAASYICVRKEAATAAASTEPAAALAKGSDVKASDAQPLREGTHQLPEKNNGREGPRSPHFPFAMHLRSTLLSRACHALFMMNSSTVIIVDVVCWAVLYPMLAMGEQTPEVQMIIRRLLLSFTSYNQHGLNALFIFTEMFLNRHRLAFHAVGPLGLWSLTYALWAHAWHAKTGKWLYPFLNTSKPWAPGAYFGLYVVHWMAFGIVAMLYQIKVALYRKGFESTSYESSRKAKRQ
;
A
#
# COMPACT_ATOMS: atom_id res chain seq x y z
N MET A 1 -22.56 -5.02 3.03
CA MET A 1 -22.34 -4.79 1.59
C MET A 1 -21.10 -3.90 1.44
N ARG A 2 -19.95 -4.42 1.01
CA ARG A 2 -18.76 -3.60 0.64
C ARG A 2 -18.53 -3.85 -0.85
N PRO A 3 -18.52 -2.81 -1.71
CA PRO A 3 -18.50 -3.02 -3.14
C PRO A 3 -17.12 -3.54 -3.56
N THR A 4 -17.09 -4.77 -4.09
CA THR A 4 -16.15 -5.09 -5.15
C THR A 4 -16.45 -4.15 -6.31
N LEU A 5 -15.44 -3.44 -6.81
CA LEU A 5 -15.54 -2.55 -7.96
C LEU A 5 -16.17 -3.34 -9.14
N SER A 6 -17.47 -3.18 -9.32
CA SER A 6 -18.19 -3.68 -10.49
C SER A 6 -17.84 -2.76 -11.64
N HIS A 7 -17.10 -3.27 -12.62
CA HIS A 7 -16.83 -2.56 -13.86
C HIS A 7 -18.15 -2.23 -14.56
N ARG A 8 -18.54 -0.95 -14.56
CA ARG A 8 -19.61 -0.45 -15.41
C ARG A 8 -19.12 -0.50 -16.86
N LYS A 9 -19.78 -1.28 -17.72
CA LYS A 9 -19.53 -1.27 -19.17
C LYS A 9 -19.82 0.15 -19.69
N GLY A 10 -18.78 0.89 -20.09
CA GLY A 10 -18.92 2.17 -20.81
C GLY A 10 -17.96 3.29 -20.42
N GLU A 11 -17.23 3.23 -19.30
CA GLU A 11 -16.24 4.26 -18.94
C GLU A 11 -14.85 3.93 -19.51
N ALA A 12 -14.14 4.96 -19.99
CA ALA A 12 -12.78 4.85 -20.52
C ALA A 12 -11.88 4.03 -19.59
N ARG A 13 -11.03 3.16 -20.17
CA ARG A 13 -10.13 2.19 -19.50
C ARG A 13 -9.01 2.81 -18.65
N THR A 14 -9.20 3.96 -18.03
CA THR A 14 -8.22 4.51 -17.08
C THR A 14 -8.51 3.96 -15.69
N SER A 15 -7.47 3.44 -15.02
CA SER A 15 -7.63 3.02 -13.62
C SER A 15 -8.03 4.24 -12.78
N PRO A 16 -9.07 4.16 -11.94
CA PRO A 16 -9.47 5.28 -11.10
C PRO A 16 -8.33 5.72 -10.17
N PRO A 17 -8.24 7.01 -9.81
CA PRO A 17 -7.15 7.52 -8.98
C PRO A 17 -7.12 6.83 -7.60
N ALA A 18 -5.91 6.69 -7.04
CA ALA A 18 -5.73 6.17 -5.69
C ALA A 18 -6.43 7.08 -4.67
N THR A 19 -7.19 6.50 -3.76
CA THR A 19 -7.92 7.25 -2.73
C THR A 19 -7.25 7.15 -1.37
N LEU A 20 -7.47 8.14 -0.49
CA LEU A 20 -6.95 8.04 0.87
C LEU A 20 -7.65 6.91 1.65
N TYR A 21 -8.88 6.55 1.29
CA TYR A 21 -9.54 5.36 1.83
C TYR A 21 -8.77 4.08 1.52
N GLU A 22 -8.30 3.92 0.28
CA GLU A 22 -7.49 2.77 -0.11
C GLU A 22 -6.12 2.74 0.57
N ALA A 23 -5.50 3.92 0.69
CA ALA A 23 -4.21 4.05 1.35
C ALA A 23 -4.31 3.86 2.87
N GLY A 24 -5.37 4.35 3.51
CA GLY A 24 -5.47 4.51 4.97
C GLY A 24 -6.31 3.45 5.69
N THR A 25 -7.09 2.61 5.00
CA THR A 25 -8.00 1.66 5.66
C THR A 25 -7.75 0.21 5.28
N SER A 26 -8.28 -0.70 6.11
CA SER A 26 -8.16 -2.15 5.95
C SER A 26 -9.52 -2.80 5.65
N PRO A 27 -9.56 -3.95 4.96
CA PRO A 27 -10.75 -4.78 4.93
C PRO A 27 -10.96 -5.59 6.23
N VAL A 28 -9.88 -5.87 6.98
CA VAL A 28 -9.88 -6.82 8.11
C VAL A 28 -9.58 -6.18 9.47
N LEU A 29 -8.85 -5.05 9.50
CA LEU A 29 -8.54 -4.31 10.72
C LEU A 29 -9.36 -3.01 10.83
N SER A 30 -9.48 -2.51 12.06
CA SER A 30 -9.89 -1.12 12.29
C SER A 30 -8.81 -0.15 11.74
N SER A 31 -9.21 1.07 11.38
CA SER A 31 -8.26 2.10 10.93
C SER A 31 -7.22 2.43 12.00
N ALA A 32 -7.58 2.33 13.29
CA ALA A 32 -6.68 2.58 14.42
C ALA A 32 -5.63 1.47 14.57
N SER A 33 -6.04 0.21 14.50
CA SER A 33 -5.12 -0.93 14.57
C SER A 33 -4.16 -0.93 13.38
N LEU A 34 -4.62 -0.58 12.19
CA LEU A 34 -3.78 -0.44 11.00
C LEU A 34 -2.78 0.71 11.15
N ALA A 35 -3.20 1.87 11.67
CA ALA A 35 -2.30 2.99 11.93
C ALA A 35 -1.19 2.60 12.91
N ALA A 36 -1.54 1.92 14.01
CA ALA A 36 -0.58 1.45 15.01
C ALA A 36 0.43 0.46 14.42
N PHE A 37 -0.04 -0.55 13.69
CA PHE A 37 0.81 -1.53 12.99
C PHE A 37 1.84 -0.83 12.08
N ARG A 38 1.37 0.10 11.24
CA ARG A 38 2.24 0.82 10.29
C ARG A 38 3.23 1.75 11.01
N ALA A 39 2.80 2.42 12.09
CA ALA A 39 3.66 3.27 12.88
C ALA A 39 4.78 2.47 13.57
N VAL A 40 4.45 1.31 14.15
CA VAL A 40 5.43 0.41 14.76
C VAL A 40 6.46 -0.04 13.73
N LEU A 41 6.03 -0.46 12.54
CA LEU A 41 6.96 -0.82 11.46
C LEU A 41 7.80 0.35 10.98
N ALA A 42 7.22 1.55 10.84
CA ALA A 42 7.98 2.75 10.47
C ALA A 42 9.09 3.04 11.48
N VAL A 43 8.77 3.02 12.78
CA VAL A 43 9.75 3.22 13.86
C VAL A 43 10.81 2.13 13.85
N TYR A 44 10.43 0.86 13.69
CA TYR A 44 11.35 -0.27 13.65
C TYR A 44 12.34 -0.15 12.48
N ILE A 45 11.84 0.10 11.27
CA ILE A 45 12.64 0.19 10.05
C ILE A 45 13.60 1.38 10.12
N VAL A 46 13.11 2.55 10.54
CA VAL A 46 13.94 3.76 10.70
C VAL A 46 14.98 3.55 11.80
N GLY A 47 14.59 3.01 12.95
CA GLY A 47 15.50 2.73 14.06
C GLY A 47 16.65 1.80 13.64
N MET A 48 16.33 0.69 13.00
CA MET A 48 17.31 -0.24 12.44
C MET A 48 18.23 0.42 11.40
N GLY A 49 17.67 1.26 10.52
CA GLY A 49 18.44 1.98 9.51
C GLY A 49 19.41 3.00 10.12
N LEU A 50 18.98 3.71 11.17
CA LEU A 50 19.82 4.64 11.92
C LEU A 50 20.93 3.91 12.69
N MET A 51 20.62 2.79 13.33
CA MET A 51 21.62 1.95 14.01
C MET A 51 22.68 1.43 13.02
N GLN A 52 22.28 0.96 11.85
CA GLN A 52 23.24 0.53 10.83
C GLN A 52 24.12 1.70 10.36
N LEU A 53 23.55 2.90 10.23
CA LEU A 53 24.29 4.09 9.84
C LEU A 53 25.26 4.55 10.94
N SER A 54 24.91 4.41 12.22
CA SER A 54 25.85 4.71 13.32
C SER A 54 26.99 3.71 13.38
N ASP A 55 26.72 2.43 13.12
CA ASP A 55 27.71 1.36 13.29
C ASP A 55 28.70 1.27 12.12
N LEU A 56 28.24 1.58 10.91
CA LEU A 56 29.00 1.38 9.67
C LEU A 56 29.27 2.68 8.91
N GLY A 57 28.73 3.81 9.39
CA GLY A 57 28.88 5.12 8.78
C GLY A 57 28.19 5.24 7.42
N THR A 58 28.44 6.35 6.72
CA THR A 58 27.83 6.65 5.41
C THR A 58 28.25 5.68 4.30
N TYR A 59 29.24 4.81 4.54
CA TYR A 59 29.64 3.74 3.63
C TYR A 59 28.49 2.80 3.25
N VAL A 60 27.45 2.66 4.06
CA VAL A 60 26.33 1.77 3.71
C VAL A 60 25.39 2.40 2.66
N LEU A 61 25.35 3.73 2.55
CA LEU A 61 24.42 4.45 1.68
C LEU A 61 24.67 4.23 0.19
N LYS A 62 25.76 3.55 -0.17
CA LYS A 62 26.08 3.16 -1.55
C LYS A 62 25.43 1.84 -1.99
N PHE A 63 24.74 1.10 -1.12
CA PHE A 63 24.14 -0.18 -1.51
C PHE A 63 22.64 -0.05 -1.77
N TYR A 64 22.15 -0.72 -2.82
CA TYR A 64 20.76 -0.70 -3.25
C TYR A 64 19.81 -1.19 -2.17
N THR A 65 20.23 -2.19 -1.40
CA THR A 65 19.48 -2.70 -0.24
C THR A 65 19.13 -1.57 0.73
N ILE A 66 20.10 -0.68 1.00
CA ILE A 66 19.91 0.42 1.95
C ILE A 66 18.93 1.45 1.39
N TRP A 67 19.01 1.76 0.09
CA TRP A 67 18.03 2.61 -0.57
C TRP A 67 16.61 2.05 -0.47
N ASN A 68 16.44 0.74 -0.67
CA ASN A 68 15.13 0.08 -0.54
C ASN A 68 14.66 -0.01 0.91
N TRP A 69 15.56 -0.19 1.88
CA TRP A 69 15.21 -0.17 3.31
C TRP A 69 14.62 1.19 3.73
N TRP A 70 15.26 2.29 3.32
CA TRP A 70 14.74 3.64 3.56
C TRP A 70 13.45 3.91 2.78
N LEU A 71 13.33 3.45 1.54
CA LEU A 71 12.09 3.54 0.76
C LEU A 71 10.92 2.82 1.46
N LEU A 72 11.18 1.67 2.09
CA LEU A 72 10.21 0.91 2.87
C LEU A 72 9.80 1.68 4.14
N GLY A 73 10.76 2.29 4.82
CA GLY A 73 10.49 3.14 6.00
C GLY A 73 9.64 4.35 5.67
N ILE A 74 9.97 5.06 4.58
CA ILE A 74 9.19 6.19 4.07
C ILE A 74 7.76 5.75 3.74
N TYR A 75 7.62 4.61 3.08
CA TYR A 75 6.30 4.05 2.79
C TYR A 75 5.47 3.82 4.06
N PHE A 76 6.01 3.10 5.06
CA PHE A 76 5.28 2.82 6.29
C PHE A 76 4.95 4.09 7.09
N ALA A 77 5.83 5.09 7.09
CA ALA A 77 5.55 6.39 7.72
C ALA A 77 4.38 7.12 7.02
N LEU A 78 4.40 7.20 5.69
CA LEU A 78 3.32 7.83 4.92
C LEU A 78 1.99 7.04 5.03
N ALA A 79 2.06 5.71 5.02
CA ALA A 79 0.90 4.85 5.18
C ALA A 79 0.29 4.95 6.60
N ALA A 80 1.12 5.08 7.63
CA ALA A 80 0.67 5.36 9.00
C ALA A 80 -0.04 6.71 9.09
N ALA A 81 0.53 7.75 8.48
CA ALA A 81 -0.11 9.07 8.39
C ALA A 81 -1.47 8.99 7.66
N ALA A 82 -1.54 8.27 6.55
CA ALA A 82 -2.79 8.04 5.82
C ALA A 82 -3.86 7.35 6.69
N SER A 83 -3.48 6.30 7.44
CA SER A 83 -4.39 5.63 8.37
C SER A 83 -4.83 6.52 9.52
N TYR A 84 -3.91 7.28 10.11
CA TYR A 84 -4.22 8.20 11.19
C TYR A 84 -5.24 9.27 10.76
N ILE A 85 -5.11 9.80 9.54
CA ILE A 85 -6.11 10.73 8.98
C ILE A 85 -7.49 10.05 8.88
N CYS A 86 -7.55 8.80 8.41
CA CYS A 86 -8.80 8.04 8.36
C CYS A 86 -9.42 7.86 9.75
N VAL A 87 -8.63 7.49 10.77
CA VAL A 87 -9.09 7.38 12.17
C VAL A 87 -9.73 8.69 12.65
N ARG A 88 -9.06 9.82 12.42
CA ARG A 88 -9.59 11.13 12.84
C ARG A 88 -10.91 11.47 12.15
N LYS A 89 -11.06 11.13 10.87
CA LYS A 89 -12.31 11.40 10.14
C LYS A 89 -13.45 10.48 10.56
N GLU A 90 -13.14 9.21 10.85
CA GLU A 90 -14.09 8.27 11.42
C GLU A 90 -14.62 8.77 12.77
N ALA A 91 -13.72 9.20 13.67
CA ALA A 91 -14.09 9.77 14.96
C ALA A 91 -14.94 11.05 14.84
N ALA A 92 -14.55 11.98 13.96
CA ALA A 92 -15.30 13.22 13.73
C ALA A 92 -16.72 12.93 13.18
N THR A 93 -16.86 11.96 12.28
CA THR A 93 -18.16 11.58 11.72
C THR A 93 -19.05 10.92 12.78
N ALA A 94 -18.48 10.07 13.64
CA ALA A 94 -19.19 9.46 14.75
C ALA A 94 -19.69 10.51 15.76
N ALA A 95 -18.87 11.52 16.07
CA ALA A 95 -19.27 12.64 16.92
C ALA A 95 -20.44 13.43 16.31
N ALA A 96 -20.35 13.80 15.03
CA ALA A 96 -21.39 14.53 14.32
C ALA A 96 -22.72 13.76 14.20
N SER A 97 -22.67 12.42 14.13
CA SER A 97 -23.90 11.59 14.12
C SER A 97 -24.59 11.49 15.48
N THR A 98 -23.89 11.81 16.58
CA THR A 98 -24.42 11.74 17.95
C THR A 98 -25.15 13.04 18.35
N GLU A 99 -24.75 14.19 17.79
CA GLU A 99 -25.37 15.50 18.10
C GLU A 99 -26.85 15.67 17.67
N PRO A 100 -27.32 15.21 16.48
CA PRO A 100 -28.72 15.41 16.09
C PRO A 100 -29.72 14.62 16.94
N ALA A 101 -29.32 13.54 17.61
CA ALA A 101 -30.18 12.80 18.53
C ALA A 101 -30.38 13.54 19.87
N ALA A 102 -29.36 14.26 20.35
CA ALA A 102 -29.45 15.05 21.59
C ALA A 102 -30.21 16.37 21.40
N ALA A 103 -30.15 16.97 20.20
CA ALA A 103 -30.93 18.16 19.87
C ALA A 103 -32.43 17.86 19.70
N LEU A 104 -32.78 16.71 19.12
CA LEU A 104 -34.19 16.30 18.96
C LEU A 104 -34.83 15.90 20.30
N ALA A 105 -34.06 15.38 21.26
CA ALA A 105 -34.53 15.09 22.62
C ALA A 105 -34.81 16.34 23.46
N LYS A 106 -34.26 17.52 23.10
CA LYS A 106 -34.47 18.79 23.80
C LYS A 106 -35.54 19.70 23.19
N GLY A 107 -36.17 19.28 22.09
CA GLY A 107 -37.19 20.07 21.38
C GLY A 107 -38.65 19.74 21.69
N SER A 108 -38.93 18.83 22.63
CA SER A 108 -40.29 18.39 22.97
C SER A 108 -40.86 19.15 24.18
N ASP A 109 -40.84 20.48 24.12
CA ASP A 109 -41.61 21.36 25.03
C ASP A 109 -42.01 22.63 24.28
N VAL A 110 -42.94 22.52 23.32
CA VAL A 110 -43.71 23.69 22.87
C VAL A 110 -45.19 23.32 22.82
N LYS A 111 -45.92 24.05 23.66
CA LYS A 111 -47.36 23.99 23.91
C LYS A 111 -48.18 24.07 22.61
N ALA A 112 -49.25 23.27 22.59
CA ALA A 112 -50.39 23.48 21.74
C ALA A 112 -51.09 24.82 22.09
N SER A 113 -51.33 25.67 21.09
CA SER A 113 -52.45 26.62 21.07
C SER A 113 -52.70 27.14 19.66
N ASP A 114 -53.97 27.08 19.29
CA ASP A 114 -54.68 27.88 18.30
C ASP A 114 -54.61 27.53 16.80
N ALA A 115 -55.77 27.02 16.36
CA ALA A 115 -56.22 26.89 14.99
C ALA A 115 -56.78 28.22 14.45
N GLN A 116 -56.66 28.46 13.13
CA GLN A 116 -57.77 28.81 12.22
C GLN A 116 -57.31 28.91 10.74
N PRO A 117 -58.23 28.85 9.75
CA PRO A 117 -57.97 28.19 8.45
C PRO A 117 -58.14 29.08 7.19
N LEU A 118 -57.83 28.46 6.03
CA LEU A 118 -58.17 28.78 4.63
C LEU A 118 -57.56 30.04 3.95
N ARG A 119 -56.81 29.82 2.84
CA ARG A 119 -57.24 30.25 1.49
C ARG A 119 -56.45 29.61 0.33
N GLU A 120 -57.17 29.37 -0.76
CA GLU A 120 -56.84 28.66 -2.00
C GLU A 120 -56.00 29.42 -3.05
N GLY A 121 -55.40 28.64 -3.97
CA GLY A 121 -55.06 28.98 -5.37
C GLY A 121 -53.55 29.06 -5.63
N THR A 122 -52.92 28.42 -6.64
CA THR A 122 -53.42 27.67 -7.81
C THR A 122 -52.24 26.89 -8.45
N HIS A 123 -52.54 25.75 -9.06
CA HIS A 123 -51.80 25.00 -10.11
C HIS A 123 -50.38 24.45 -9.83
N GLN A 124 -50.27 23.13 -9.64
CA GLN A 124 -49.94 22.17 -10.73
C GLN A 124 -50.15 20.71 -10.25
N LEU A 125 -50.76 19.90 -11.11
CA LEU A 125 -51.13 18.50 -10.90
C LEU A 125 -49.91 17.60 -10.60
N PRO A 126 -50.02 16.58 -9.73
CA PRO A 126 -48.97 15.60 -9.57
C PRO A 126 -49.05 14.56 -10.69
N GLU A 127 -47.99 14.47 -11.49
CA GLU A 127 -47.81 13.39 -12.45
C GLU A 127 -47.65 12.07 -11.66
N LYS A 128 -48.71 11.24 -11.70
CA LYS A 128 -48.69 9.86 -11.22
C LYS A 128 -47.67 9.08 -12.03
N ASN A 129 -46.49 8.86 -11.47
CA ASN A 129 -45.61 7.81 -11.97
C ASN A 129 -45.70 6.57 -11.08
N ASN A 130 -46.58 5.66 -11.48
CA ASN A 130 -46.64 4.28 -10.99
C ASN A 130 -45.36 3.55 -11.42
N GLY A 131 -44.32 3.64 -10.60
CA GLY A 131 -43.11 2.83 -10.74
C GLY A 131 -42.78 2.27 -9.36
N ARG A 132 -42.83 0.94 -9.23
CA ARG A 132 -42.42 0.18 -8.04
C ARG A 132 -41.19 0.81 -7.40
N GLU A 133 -41.35 1.45 -6.24
CA GLU A 133 -40.24 1.81 -5.37
C GLU A 133 -39.61 0.48 -4.90
N GLY A 134 -38.64 -0.01 -5.67
CA GLY A 134 -37.68 -0.98 -5.16
C GLY A 134 -37.04 -0.42 -3.89
N PRO A 135 -36.62 -1.26 -2.94
CA PRO A 135 -36.14 -0.81 -1.64
C PRO A 135 -35.07 0.26 -1.86
N ARG A 136 -35.36 1.47 -1.38
CA ARG A 136 -34.44 2.61 -1.41
C ARG A 136 -33.06 2.08 -1.07
N SER A 137 -32.15 2.17 -2.04
CA SER A 137 -30.75 1.89 -1.79
C SER A 137 -30.36 2.67 -0.54
N PRO A 138 -29.73 2.04 0.46
CA PRO A 138 -29.36 2.75 1.66
C PRO A 138 -28.45 3.91 1.23
N HIS A 139 -28.94 5.14 1.42
CA HIS A 139 -28.14 6.35 1.35
C HIS A 139 -26.89 6.08 2.18
N PHE A 140 -25.70 6.10 1.56
CA PHE A 140 -24.42 5.99 2.25
C PHE A 140 -24.02 7.38 2.78
N PRO A 141 -24.12 7.67 4.08
CA PRO A 141 -23.65 8.94 4.63
C PRO A 141 -22.33 8.65 5.36
N PHE A 142 -21.23 8.55 4.62
CA PHE A 142 -19.87 8.72 5.14
C PHE A 142 -19.01 9.38 4.05
N ALA A 143 -19.08 10.71 3.98
CA ALA A 143 -18.01 11.61 3.57
C ALA A 143 -16.96 11.04 2.58
N MET A 144 -17.44 10.65 1.39
CA MET A 144 -16.88 10.98 0.08
C MET A 144 -15.34 10.99 0.00
N HIS A 145 -14.75 9.98 -0.66
CA HIS A 145 -13.41 10.03 -1.27
C HIS A 145 -12.47 11.03 -0.59
N LEU A 146 -11.90 10.69 0.58
CA LEU A 146 -10.91 11.58 1.21
C LEU A 146 -9.81 11.90 0.17
N ARG A 147 -9.89 13.08 -0.46
CA ARG A 147 -8.95 13.51 -1.49
C ARG A 147 -7.71 14.05 -0.79
N SER A 148 -6.80 13.15 -0.46
CA SER A 148 -5.39 13.49 -0.40
C SER A 148 -4.70 12.76 -1.55
N THR A 149 -4.77 13.35 -2.74
CA THR A 149 -4.31 12.73 -3.99
C THR A 149 -2.81 12.52 -3.98
N LEU A 150 -2.02 13.46 -3.44
CA LEU A 150 -0.56 13.29 -3.40
C LEU A 150 -0.16 12.18 -2.43
N LEU A 151 -0.70 12.18 -1.20
CA LEU A 151 -0.39 11.13 -0.22
C LEU A 151 -0.89 9.77 -0.69
N SER A 152 -2.12 9.67 -1.19
CA SER A 152 -2.66 8.39 -1.67
C SER A 152 -1.88 7.85 -2.87
N ARG A 153 -1.51 8.72 -3.82
CA ARG A 153 -0.66 8.35 -4.97
C ARG A 153 0.74 7.97 -4.53
N ALA A 154 1.34 8.69 -3.57
CA ALA A 154 2.65 8.37 -3.03
C ALA A 154 2.63 7.02 -2.30
N CYS A 155 1.69 6.80 -1.39
CA CYS A 155 1.52 5.50 -0.70
C CYS A 155 1.34 4.36 -1.71
N HIS A 156 0.52 4.58 -2.74
CA HIS A 156 0.28 3.55 -3.74
C HIS A 156 1.52 3.27 -4.60
N ALA A 157 2.20 4.31 -5.10
CA ALA A 157 3.43 4.15 -5.88
C ALA A 157 4.54 3.47 -5.06
N LEU A 158 4.77 3.95 -3.84
CA LEU A 158 5.76 3.39 -2.93
C LEU A 158 5.43 1.96 -2.53
N PHE A 159 4.16 1.64 -2.26
CA PHE A 159 3.74 0.27 -1.99
C PHE A 159 4.08 -0.65 -3.17
N MET A 160 3.72 -0.23 -4.39
CA MET A 160 3.98 -1.02 -5.58
C MET A 160 5.47 -1.19 -5.87
N MET A 161 6.26 -0.12 -5.70
CA MET A 161 7.72 -0.18 -5.80
C MET A 161 8.29 -1.18 -4.78
N ASN A 162 8.02 -0.97 -3.48
CA ASN A 162 8.52 -1.84 -2.40
C ASN A 162 8.09 -3.30 -2.59
N SER A 163 6.82 -3.57 -2.92
CA SER A 163 6.34 -4.95 -3.10
C SER A 163 7.09 -5.73 -4.19
N SER A 164 7.59 -5.03 -5.21
CA SER A 164 8.39 -5.64 -6.27
C SER A 164 9.87 -5.67 -5.90
N THR A 165 10.41 -4.57 -5.37
CA THR A 165 11.84 -4.48 -5.08
C THR A 165 12.29 -5.36 -3.93
N VAL A 166 11.43 -5.71 -2.97
CA VAL A 166 11.80 -6.70 -1.94
C VAL A 166 12.17 -8.05 -2.56
N ILE A 167 11.40 -8.51 -3.57
CA ILE A 167 11.70 -9.76 -4.28
C ILE A 167 13.03 -9.64 -5.01
N ILE A 168 13.26 -8.53 -5.70
CA ILE A 168 14.48 -8.28 -6.46
C ILE A 168 15.69 -8.25 -5.53
N VAL A 169 15.62 -7.50 -4.44
CA VAL A 169 16.69 -7.34 -3.45
C VAL A 169 17.01 -8.67 -2.78
N ASP A 170 16.00 -9.47 -2.41
CA ASP A 170 16.20 -10.76 -1.77
C ASP A 170 16.79 -11.79 -2.73
N VAL A 171 16.22 -11.92 -3.94
CA VAL A 171 16.70 -12.86 -4.96
C VAL A 171 18.10 -12.49 -5.42
N VAL A 172 18.35 -11.22 -5.79
CA VAL A 172 19.67 -10.80 -6.25
C VAL A 172 20.70 -10.91 -5.12
N CYS A 173 20.33 -10.65 -3.87
CA CYS A 173 21.26 -10.84 -2.76
C CYS A 173 21.64 -12.31 -2.58
N TRP A 174 20.66 -13.19 -2.40
CA TRP A 174 20.93 -14.57 -1.98
C TRP A 174 21.27 -15.51 -3.14
N ALA A 175 20.66 -15.32 -4.31
CA ALA A 175 20.87 -16.20 -5.46
C ALA A 175 22.00 -15.74 -6.38
N VAL A 176 22.43 -14.47 -6.29
CA VAL A 176 23.44 -13.90 -7.20
C VAL A 176 24.63 -13.34 -6.43
N LEU A 177 24.43 -12.29 -5.63
CA LEU A 177 25.51 -11.53 -5.02
C LEU A 177 26.28 -12.36 -3.97
N TYR A 178 25.59 -13.00 -3.04
CA TYR A 178 26.21 -13.80 -2.00
C TYR A 178 27.05 -14.96 -2.59
N PRO A 179 26.53 -15.80 -3.52
CA PRO A 179 27.34 -16.82 -4.18
C PRO A 179 28.56 -16.25 -4.91
N MET A 180 28.40 -15.15 -5.65
CA MET A 180 29.53 -14.50 -6.35
C MET A 180 30.62 -14.04 -5.39
N LEU A 181 30.25 -13.50 -4.23
CA LEU A 181 31.21 -13.04 -3.24
C LEU A 181 31.82 -14.20 -2.44
N ALA A 182 31.05 -15.24 -2.13
CA ALA A 182 31.52 -16.40 -1.38
C ALA A 182 32.48 -17.29 -2.18
N MET A 183 32.27 -17.41 -3.49
CA MET A 183 33.13 -18.19 -4.39
C MET A 183 34.26 -17.37 -5.02
N GLY A 184 34.18 -16.04 -4.94
CA GLY A 184 35.17 -15.12 -5.48
C GLY A 184 36.43 -14.98 -4.62
N GLU A 185 37.32 -14.08 -5.04
CA GLU A 185 38.54 -13.77 -4.31
C GLU A 185 38.25 -13.18 -2.92
N GLN A 186 38.78 -13.81 -1.88
CA GLN A 186 38.50 -13.47 -0.48
C GLN A 186 39.40 -12.35 0.07
N THR A 187 39.33 -11.18 -0.55
CA THR A 187 40.02 -9.99 -0.04
C THR A 187 39.47 -9.55 1.33
N PRO A 188 40.24 -8.79 2.15
CA PRO A 188 39.74 -8.27 3.42
C PRO A 188 38.44 -7.45 3.30
N GLU A 189 38.28 -6.71 2.19
CA GLU A 189 37.06 -5.95 1.91
C GLU A 189 35.86 -6.88 1.65
N VAL A 190 36.03 -7.93 0.85
CA VAL A 190 34.96 -8.92 0.57
C VAL A 190 34.55 -9.64 1.85
N GLN A 191 35.51 -10.08 2.66
CA GLN A 191 35.21 -10.75 3.93
C GLN A 191 34.45 -9.82 4.90
N MET A 192 34.81 -8.53 4.95
CA MET A 192 34.07 -7.53 5.72
C MET A 192 32.63 -7.37 5.21
N ILE A 193 32.44 -7.26 3.89
CA ILE A 193 31.11 -7.16 3.28
C ILE A 193 30.26 -8.38 3.65
N ILE A 194 30.79 -9.59 3.46
CA ILE A 194 30.06 -10.82 3.78
C ILE A 194 29.66 -10.83 5.26
N ARG A 195 30.61 -10.63 6.18
CA ARG A 195 30.36 -10.78 7.62
C ARG A 195 29.53 -9.65 8.23
N ARG A 196 29.71 -8.41 7.79
CA ARG A 196 29.06 -7.24 8.40
C ARG A 196 27.80 -6.77 7.64
N LEU A 197 27.75 -6.96 6.32
CA LEU A 197 26.67 -6.45 5.48
C LEU A 197 25.72 -7.53 4.95
N LEU A 198 26.16 -8.79 4.82
CA LEU A 198 25.31 -9.88 4.30
C LEU A 198 24.87 -10.87 5.38
N LEU A 199 25.77 -11.25 6.27
CA LEU A 199 25.52 -12.25 7.32
C LEU A 199 25.37 -11.61 8.70
N SER A 200 24.56 -10.57 8.78
CA SER A 200 24.25 -9.86 10.01
C SER A 200 22.74 -9.81 10.27
N PHE A 201 22.34 -9.60 11.52
CA PHE A 201 20.93 -9.48 11.90
C PHE A 201 20.20 -8.41 11.07
N THR A 202 20.84 -7.25 10.87
CA THR A 202 20.31 -6.17 10.04
C THR A 202 20.12 -6.61 8.60
N SER A 203 21.06 -7.41 8.06
CA SER A 203 20.97 -7.91 6.69
C SER A 203 19.81 -8.90 6.51
N TYR A 204 19.62 -9.84 7.44
CA TYR A 204 18.47 -10.76 7.39
C TYR A 204 17.12 -10.04 7.47
N ASN A 205 17.08 -8.90 8.16
CA ASN A 205 15.91 -8.04 8.13
C ASN A 205 15.72 -7.38 6.75
N GLN A 206 16.80 -6.87 6.19
CA GLN A 206 16.83 -6.19 4.88
C GLN A 206 16.64 -7.11 3.68
N HIS A 207 16.84 -8.43 3.85
CA HIS A 207 16.81 -9.45 2.80
C HIS A 207 15.91 -10.65 3.15
N GLY A 208 14.86 -10.41 3.93
CA GLY A 208 13.91 -11.44 4.35
C GLY A 208 12.70 -10.87 5.09
N LEU A 209 12.91 -10.19 6.23
CA LEU A 209 11.79 -9.58 6.97
C LEU A 209 11.16 -8.40 6.22
N ASN A 210 11.90 -7.69 5.36
CA ASN A 210 11.39 -6.68 4.42
C ASN A 210 10.17 -7.19 3.61
N ALA A 211 10.24 -8.41 3.09
CA ALA A 211 9.21 -9.07 2.28
C ALA A 211 8.04 -9.45 3.17
N LEU A 212 8.31 -9.99 4.36
CA LEU A 212 7.27 -10.25 5.36
C LEU A 212 6.49 -8.98 5.70
N PHE A 213 7.16 -7.85 5.91
CA PHE A 213 6.51 -6.58 6.24
C PHE A 213 5.60 -6.10 5.11
N ILE A 214 6.12 -5.99 3.88
CA ILE A 214 5.34 -5.42 2.76
C ILE A 214 4.25 -6.38 2.26
N PHE A 215 4.45 -7.70 2.33
CA PHE A 215 3.41 -8.66 1.97
C PHE A 215 2.36 -8.80 3.06
N THR A 216 2.71 -8.73 4.35
CA THR A 216 1.69 -8.60 5.41
C THR A 216 0.82 -7.36 5.17
N GLU A 217 1.46 -6.23 4.91
CA GLU A 217 0.77 -4.99 4.55
C GLU A 217 -0.07 -5.14 3.28
N MET A 218 0.38 -5.87 2.26
CA MET A 218 -0.41 -6.20 1.06
C MET A 218 -1.75 -6.82 1.43
N PHE A 219 -1.77 -7.80 2.34
CA PHE A 219 -3.03 -8.41 2.76
C PHE A 219 -3.82 -7.43 3.63
N LEU A 220 -3.20 -6.70 4.56
CA LEU A 220 -3.92 -5.79 5.45
C LEU A 220 -4.50 -4.54 4.75
N ASN A 221 -3.97 -4.10 3.62
CA ASN A 221 -4.39 -2.85 2.98
C ASN A 221 -5.43 -3.01 1.86
N ARG A 222 -5.87 -1.88 1.32
CA ARG A 222 -6.82 -1.81 0.19
C ARG A 222 -6.18 -1.30 -1.10
N HIS A 223 -4.86 -1.28 -1.19
CA HIS A 223 -4.21 -0.96 -2.45
C HIS A 223 -4.65 -1.95 -3.53
N ARG A 224 -4.65 -1.46 -4.76
CA ARG A 224 -5.00 -2.21 -5.97
C ARG A 224 -3.74 -2.44 -6.77
N LEU A 225 -3.66 -3.58 -7.43
CA LEU A 225 -2.67 -3.78 -8.47
C LEU A 225 -2.91 -2.73 -9.57
N ALA A 226 -1.85 -2.05 -9.98
CA ALA A 226 -1.93 -1.12 -11.10
C ALA A 226 -0.71 -1.26 -11.99
N PHE A 227 -0.95 -1.49 -13.28
CA PHE A 227 0.11 -1.73 -14.25
C PHE A 227 1.02 -0.52 -14.46
N HIS A 228 0.49 0.70 -14.29
CA HIS A 228 1.30 1.92 -14.36
C HIS A 228 2.43 1.96 -13.31
N ALA A 229 2.38 1.11 -12.28
CA ALA A 229 3.44 0.99 -11.29
C ALA A 229 4.75 0.39 -11.83
N VAL A 230 4.72 -0.27 -13.00
CA VAL A 230 5.94 -0.71 -13.71
C VAL A 230 6.86 0.48 -14.02
N GLY A 231 6.27 1.65 -14.32
CA GLY A 231 7.03 2.88 -14.59
C GLY A 231 7.88 3.35 -13.40
N PRO A 232 7.28 3.68 -12.24
CA PRO A 232 8.02 4.04 -11.02
C PRO A 232 9.03 2.97 -10.57
N LEU A 233 8.69 1.68 -10.69
CA LEU A 233 9.62 0.59 -10.40
C LEU A 233 10.87 0.66 -11.30
N GLY A 234 10.67 0.73 -12.63
CA GLY A 234 11.76 0.84 -13.59
C GLY A 234 12.59 2.11 -13.38
N LEU A 235 11.93 3.24 -13.11
CA LEU A 235 12.60 4.52 -12.85
C LEU A 235 13.49 4.44 -11.61
N TRP A 236 13.01 3.83 -10.52
CA TRP A 236 13.79 3.66 -9.30
C TRP A 236 15.04 2.82 -9.50
N SER A 237 14.90 1.68 -10.20
CA SER A 237 16.03 0.83 -10.56
C SER A 237 17.02 1.53 -11.49
N LEU A 238 16.53 2.31 -12.46
CA LEU A 238 17.35 3.14 -13.33
C LEU A 238 18.10 4.23 -12.55
N THR A 239 17.43 4.90 -11.60
CA THR A 239 18.07 5.91 -10.74
C THR A 239 19.24 5.30 -9.99
N TYR A 240 19.06 4.12 -9.39
CA TYR A 240 20.17 3.45 -8.72
C TYR A 240 21.25 3.00 -9.69
N ALA A 241 20.89 2.47 -10.86
CA ALA A 241 21.86 2.07 -11.88
C ALA A 241 22.74 3.26 -12.31
N LEU A 242 22.15 4.42 -12.58
CA LEU A 242 22.88 5.64 -12.93
C LEU A 242 23.81 6.07 -11.79
N TRP A 243 23.31 6.07 -10.55
CA TRP A 243 24.10 6.40 -9.38
C TRP A 243 25.30 5.42 -9.21
N ALA A 244 25.09 4.11 -9.42
CA ALA A 244 26.14 3.10 -9.33
C ALA A 244 27.22 3.26 -10.41
N HIS A 245 26.82 3.63 -11.63
CA HIS A 245 27.76 3.93 -12.72
C HIS A 245 28.53 5.24 -12.46
N ALA A 246 27.87 6.27 -11.93
CA ALA A 246 28.55 7.51 -11.53
C ALA A 246 29.59 7.25 -10.42
N TRP A 247 29.26 6.39 -9.44
CA TRP A 247 30.21 5.94 -8.43
C TRP A 247 31.41 5.21 -9.04
N HIS A 248 31.16 4.30 -9.99
CA HIS A 248 32.23 3.60 -10.69
C HIS A 248 33.12 4.57 -11.46
N ALA A 249 32.54 5.51 -12.22
CA ALA A 249 33.28 6.52 -12.96
C ALA A 249 34.20 7.36 -12.05
N LYS A 250 33.76 7.65 -10.82
CA LYS A 250 34.56 8.41 -9.84
C LYS A 250 35.68 7.58 -9.18
N THR A 251 35.45 6.30 -8.92
CA THR A 251 36.33 5.49 -8.05
C THR A 251 37.12 4.41 -8.79
N GLY A 252 36.78 4.12 -10.05
CA GLY A 252 37.28 2.97 -10.80
C GLY A 252 36.75 1.63 -10.29
N LYS A 253 35.93 1.59 -9.24
CA LYS A 253 35.45 0.35 -8.61
C LYS A 253 33.97 0.11 -8.87
N TRP A 254 33.62 -1.11 -9.28
CA TRP A 254 32.23 -1.55 -9.37
C TRP A 254 31.68 -1.90 -7.98
N LEU A 255 30.49 -1.40 -7.66
CA LEU A 255 29.82 -1.71 -6.38
C LEU A 255 29.38 -3.16 -6.28
N TYR A 256 28.99 -3.72 -7.42
CA TYR A 256 28.58 -5.11 -7.52
C TYR A 256 29.35 -5.77 -8.67
N PRO A 257 29.88 -6.99 -8.46
CA PRO A 257 30.57 -7.71 -9.52
C PRO A 257 29.72 -7.85 -10.79
N PHE A 258 28.42 -8.12 -10.65
CA PHE A 258 27.49 -8.30 -11.77
C PHE A 258 27.20 -7.04 -12.59
N LEU A 259 27.61 -5.85 -12.12
CA LEU A 259 27.55 -4.61 -12.90
C LEU A 259 28.82 -4.34 -13.71
N ASN A 260 29.84 -5.19 -13.60
CA ASN A 260 31.11 -4.95 -14.27
C ASN A 260 30.97 -5.12 -15.80
N THR A 261 30.92 -4.00 -16.52
CA THR A 261 30.76 -3.97 -17.99
C THR A 261 31.99 -4.47 -18.75
N SER A 262 33.15 -4.61 -18.10
CA SER A 262 34.36 -5.16 -18.72
C SER A 262 34.33 -6.69 -18.84
N LYS A 263 33.33 -7.37 -18.27
CA LYS A 263 33.21 -8.82 -18.31
C LYS A 263 32.42 -9.27 -19.56
N PRO A 264 32.82 -10.36 -20.24
CA PRO A 264 32.14 -10.81 -21.46
C PRO A 264 30.68 -11.24 -21.22
N TRP A 265 30.34 -11.65 -20.00
CA TRP A 265 28.98 -12.01 -19.60
C TRP A 265 28.11 -10.82 -19.17
N ALA A 266 28.63 -9.59 -19.19
CA ALA A 266 27.91 -8.40 -18.76
C ALA A 266 26.57 -8.21 -19.49
N PRO A 267 26.45 -8.36 -20.83
CA PRO A 267 25.15 -8.25 -21.49
C PRO A 267 24.10 -9.21 -20.92
N GLY A 268 24.50 -10.45 -20.60
CA GLY A 268 23.65 -11.45 -19.96
C GLY A 268 23.23 -11.06 -18.55
N ALA A 269 24.14 -10.48 -17.75
CA ALA A 269 23.81 -10.01 -16.40
C ALA A 269 22.79 -8.86 -16.40
N TYR A 270 22.95 -7.88 -17.30
CA TYR A 270 22.02 -6.76 -17.43
C TYR A 270 20.65 -7.21 -17.97
N PHE A 271 20.63 -8.13 -18.94
CA PHE A 271 19.39 -8.76 -19.40
C PHE A 271 18.72 -9.57 -18.28
N GLY A 272 19.49 -10.32 -17.49
CA GLY A 272 19.00 -11.05 -16.33
C GLY A 272 18.37 -10.13 -15.29
N LEU A 273 19.00 -8.98 -14.99
CA LEU A 273 18.41 -7.96 -14.12
C LEU A 273 17.07 -7.47 -14.67
N TYR A 274 16.97 -7.17 -15.97
CA TYR A 274 15.71 -6.77 -16.59
C TYR A 274 14.62 -7.85 -16.44
N VAL A 275 14.95 -9.12 -16.68
CA VAL A 275 14.01 -10.25 -16.51
C VAL A 275 13.55 -10.38 -15.06
N VAL A 276 14.45 -10.24 -14.07
CA VAL A 276 14.11 -10.31 -12.65
C VAL A 276 13.09 -9.24 -12.24
N HIS A 277 13.13 -8.03 -12.84
CA HIS A 277 12.12 -7.00 -12.56
C HIS A 277 10.73 -7.41 -13.05
N TRP A 278 10.64 -7.98 -14.25
CA TRP A 278 9.37 -8.48 -14.78
C TRP A 278 8.83 -9.67 -14.00
N MET A 279 9.70 -10.60 -13.61
CA MET A 279 9.32 -11.73 -12.75
C MET A 279 8.81 -11.24 -11.39
N ALA A 280 9.51 -10.30 -10.75
CA ALA A 280 9.07 -9.71 -9.49
C ALA A 280 7.70 -9.04 -9.62
N PHE A 281 7.47 -8.24 -10.66
CA PHE A 281 6.16 -7.65 -10.92
C PHE A 281 5.09 -8.72 -11.17
N GLY A 282 5.41 -9.79 -11.91
CA GLY A 282 4.51 -10.91 -12.15
C GLY A 282 4.11 -11.65 -10.86
N ILE A 283 5.07 -11.87 -9.95
CA ILE A 283 4.82 -12.48 -8.63
C ILE A 283 3.91 -11.56 -7.79
N VAL A 284 4.18 -10.25 -7.76
CA VAL A 284 3.30 -9.29 -7.07
C VAL A 284 1.89 -9.33 -7.65
N ALA A 285 1.77 -9.36 -8.98
CA ALA A 285 0.47 -9.47 -9.64
C ALA A 285 -0.27 -10.77 -9.25
N MET A 286 0.44 -11.89 -9.18
CA MET A 286 -0.10 -13.18 -8.71
C MET A 286 -0.56 -13.11 -7.26
N LEU A 287 0.26 -12.57 -6.34
CA LEU A 287 -0.10 -12.39 -4.93
C LEU A 287 -1.36 -11.53 -4.78
N TYR A 288 -1.51 -10.51 -5.61
CA TYR A 288 -2.72 -9.71 -5.68
C TYR A 288 -3.95 -10.51 -6.10
N GLN A 289 -3.83 -11.40 -7.09
CA GLN A 289 -4.94 -12.29 -7.48
C GLN A 289 -5.32 -13.23 -6.34
N ILE A 290 -4.34 -13.76 -5.61
CA ILE A 290 -4.57 -14.58 -4.41
C ILE A 290 -5.35 -13.79 -3.36
N LYS A 291 -4.89 -12.58 -3.03
CA LYS A 291 -5.59 -11.66 -2.09
C LYS A 291 -7.05 -11.45 -2.50
N VAL A 292 -7.31 -11.12 -3.77
CA VAL A 292 -8.66 -10.89 -4.29
C VAL A 292 -9.51 -12.15 -4.20
N ALA A 293 -8.96 -13.31 -4.53
CA ALA A 293 -9.66 -14.59 -4.45
C ALA A 293 -10.05 -14.95 -3.00
N LEU A 294 -9.15 -14.73 -2.04
CA LEU A 294 -9.41 -14.97 -0.61
C LEU A 294 -10.54 -14.08 -0.09
N TYR A 295 -10.54 -12.80 -0.46
CA TYR A 295 -11.58 -11.84 -0.02
C TYR A 295 -12.95 -12.12 -0.63
N ARG A 296 -13.01 -12.55 -1.89
CA ARG A 296 -14.26 -12.99 -2.50
C ARG A 296 -14.84 -14.21 -1.77
N LYS A 297 -14.02 -15.26 -1.54
CA LYS A 297 -14.47 -16.48 -0.84
C LYS A 297 -14.96 -16.19 0.58
N GLY A 298 -14.24 -15.36 1.35
CA GLY A 298 -14.66 -14.99 2.71
C GLY A 298 -15.99 -14.24 2.74
N PHE A 299 -16.25 -13.39 1.73
CA PHE A 299 -17.52 -12.69 1.59
C PHE A 299 -18.69 -13.63 1.29
N GLU A 300 -18.51 -14.56 0.34
CA GLU A 300 -19.54 -15.55 -0.03
C GLU A 300 -19.93 -16.42 1.17
N SER A 301 -18.96 -16.90 1.96
CA SER A 301 -19.20 -17.69 3.17
C SER A 301 -20.04 -16.92 4.20
N THR A 302 -19.67 -15.67 4.46
CA THR A 302 -20.37 -14.82 5.45
C THR A 302 -21.80 -14.51 5.03
N SER A 303 -22.01 -14.24 3.73
CA SER A 303 -23.34 -13.99 3.17
C SER A 303 -24.23 -15.23 3.29
N TYR A 304 -23.70 -16.41 2.97
CA TYR A 304 -24.42 -17.68 3.06
C TYR A 304 -24.88 -17.97 4.50
N GLU A 305 -23.99 -17.82 5.48
CA GLU A 305 -24.34 -18.01 6.89
C GLU A 305 -25.41 -17.03 7.39
N SER A 306 -25.32 -15.77 6.97
CA SER A 306 -26.30 -14.74 7.33
C SER A 306 -27.69 -15.07 6.76
N SER A 307 -27.76 -15.48 5.49
CA SER A 307 -29.02 -15.93 4.86
C SER A 307 -29.58 -17.20 5.51
N ARG A 308 -28.73 -18.13 5.95
CA ARG A 308 -29.16 -19.35 6.65
C ARG A 308 -29.73 -19.04 8.04
N LYS A 309 -29.14 -18.10 8.78
CA LYS A 309 -29.67 -17.65 10.09
C LYS A 309 -31.00 -16.92 9.94
N ALA A 310 -31.13 -16.05 8.94
CA ALA A 310 -32.37 -15.32 8.67
C ALA A 310 -33.55 -16.23 8.28
N LYS A 311 -33.30 -17.38 7.65
CA LYS A 311 -34.33 -18.39 7.33
C LYS A 311 -34.75 -19.27 8.52
N ARG A 312 -34.04 -19.18 9.65
CA ARG A 312 -34.32 -19.98 10.88
C ARG A 312 -35.06 -19.18 11.95
N GLN A 313 -35.28 -17.88 11.72
CA GLN A 313 -36.09 -16.98 12.55
C GLN A 313 -37.43 -16.75 11.84
#